data_AF-A0A383BZD8-F1
#
_entry.id   AF-A0A383BZD8-F1
#
_cell.length_a   1.000
_cell.length_b   1.000
_cell.length_c   1.000
_cell.angle_alpha   90.00
_cell.angle_beta   90.00
_cell.angle_gamma   90.00
#
_symmetry.space_group_name_H-M   'P 1'
#
loop_
_entity.id
_entity.type
_entity.pdbx_description
1 polymer ?
#
loop_
_entity_poly.entity_id
_entity_poly.type
_entity_poly.pdbx_seq_one_letter_code
_entity_poly.pdbx_strand_id
1 'polypeptide(L)' 'IWNSHFKAWTPVPKSIGATLLQEIRKRKGLSPEPPQASEFIDKE' A
#
# COMPACT_ATOMS: atom_id res chain seq x y z
N ILE A 1 -31.60 -13.07 10.40
CA ILE A 1 -30.30 -12.69 11.01
C ILE A 1 -29.27 -12.65 9.90
N TRP A 2 -28.56 -11.53 9.71
CA TRP A 2 -27.51 -11.37 8.70
C TRP A 2 -26.14 -11.60 9.35
N ASN A 3 -25.32 -12.51 8.79
CA ASN A 3 -23.98 -12.83 9.27
C ASN A 3 -22.98 -12.76 8.10
N SER A 4 -21.75 -12.34 8.39
CA SER A 4 -20.65 -12.32 7.42
C SER A 4 -19.55 -13.32 7.80
N HIS A 5 -18.75 -13.72 6.82
CA HIS A 5 -17.51 -14.46 6.99
C HIS A 5 -16.47 -13.93 6.00
N PHE A 6 -15.19 -14.17 6.30
CA PHE A 6 -14.12 -13.85 5.36
C PHE A 6 -14.27 -14.66 4.08
N LYS A 7 -14.17 -13.99 2.93
CA LYS A 7 -14.21 -14.64 1.62
C LYS A 7 -12.80 -14.81 1.05
N ALA A 8 -12.12 -13.69 0.80
CA ALA A 8 -10.80 -13.66 0.19
C ALA A 8 -10.20 -12.25 0.29
N TRP A 9 -8.88 -12.17 0.13
CA TRP A 9 -8.20 -10.93 -0.24
C TRP A 9 -8.37 -10.68 -1.73
N THR A 10 -8.58 -9.43 -2.12
CA THR A 10 -8.74 -9.02 -3.52
C THR A 10 -7.91 -7.77 -3.80
N PRO A 11 -7.42 -7.59 -5.04
CA PRO A 11 -6.65 -6.41 -5.39
C PRO A 11 -7.52 -5.15 -5.32
N VAL A 12 -6.91 -4.08 -4.85
CA VAL A 12 -7.53 -2.75 -4.84
C VAL A 12 -7.61 -2.22 -6.28
N PRO A 13 -8.70 -1.54 -6.68
CA PRO A 13 -8.78 -0.87 -7.97
C PRO A 13 -7.63 0.10 -8.20
N LYS A 14 -7.04 0.08 -9.41
CA LYS A 14 -5.88 0.92 -9.76
C LYS A 14 -6.14 2.42 -9.59
N SER A 15 -7.37 2.87 -9.80
CA SER A 15 -7.77 4.28 -9.67
C SER A 15 -7.63 4.84 -8.25
N ILE A 16 -7.69 3.99 -7.22
CA ILE A 16 -7.61 4.41 -5.80
C ILE A 16 -6.32 3.96 -5.10
N GLY A 17 -5.51 3.11 -5.75
CA GLY A 17 -4.31 2.52 -5.16
C GLY A 17 -3.28 3.55 -4.70
N ALA A 18 -3.05 4.60 -5.49
CA ALA A 18 -2.09 5.65 -5.17
C ALA A 18 -2.50 6.45 -3.93
N THR A 19 -3.77 6.83 -3.84
CA THR A 19 -4.34 7.58 -2.70
C THR A 19 -4.23 6.77 -1.41
N LEU A 20 -4.65 5.50 -1.43
CA LEU A 20 -4.59 4.62 -0.26
C LEU A 20 -3.15 4.39 0.21
N LEU A 21 -2.20 4.24 -0.71
CA LEU A 21 -0.80 4.07 -0.37
C LEU A 21 -0.25 5.28 0.40
N GLN A 22 -0.55 6.50 -0.06
CA GLN A 22 -0.14 7.74 0.60
C GLN A 22 -0.73 7.88 2.00
N GLU A 23 -2.03 7.60 2.18
CA GLU A 23 -2.71 7.67 3.48
C GLU A 23 -2.12 6.67 4.48
N ILE A 24 -1.86 5.43 4.03
CA ILE A 24 -1.26 4.39 4.87
C ILE A 24 0.15 4.79 5.30
N ARG A 25 0.97 5.33 4.39
CA ARG A 25 2.35 5.78 4.69
C ARG A 25 2.35 6.94 5.69
N LYS A 26 1.47 7.93 5.50
CA LYS A 26 1.29 9.05 6.43
C LYS A 26 0.92 8.56 7.84
N ARG A 27 -0.03 7.62 7.94
CA ARG A 27 -0.44 7.03 9.23
C ARG A 27 0.70 6.28 9.93
N LYS A 28 1.60 5.68 9.15
CA LYS A 28 2.76 4.94 9.67
C LYS A 28 3.98 5.82 9.94
N GLY A 29 3.92 7.12 9.66
CA GLY A 29 5.06 8.02 9.80
C GLY A 29 6.20 7.72 8.83
N LEU A 30 5.89 7.10 7.68
CA LEU A 30 6.86 6.81 6.63
C LEU A 30 6.97 7.99 5.66
N SER A 31 8.06 8.01 4.86
CA SER A 31 8.21 8.96 3.75
C SER A 31 6.96 8.94 2.86
N PRO A 32 6.46 10.10 2.37
CA PRO A 32 5.28 10.15 1.51
C PRO A 32 5.47 9.37 0.20
N GLU A 33 6.69 9.35 -0.34
CA GLU A 33 7.02 8.64 -1.57
C GLU A 33 7.56 7.23 -1.28
N PRO A 34 7.12 6.20 -2.02
CA PRO A 34 7.72 4.87 -1.94
C PRO A 34 9.21 4.92 -2.29
N PRO A 35 10.04 4.13 -1.60
CA PRO A 35 11.46 4.07 -1.91
C PRO A 35 11.67 3.50 -3.30
N GLN A 36 12.56 4.12 -4.07
CA GLN A 36 12.92 3.67 -5.41
C GLN A 36 13.80 2.43 -5.34
N ALA A 37 13.79 1.62 -6.40
CA ALA A 37 14.61 0.41 -6.47
C ALA A 37 16.10 0.70 -6.26
N SER A 38 16.59 1.87 -6.72
CA SER A 38 17.96 2.33 -6.56
C SER A 38 18.38 2.56 -5.10
N GLU A 39 17.44 2.78 -4.18
CA GLU A 39 17.75 2.93 -2.75
C GLU A 39 18.15 1.60 -2.09
N PHE A 40 17.89 0.48 -2.77
CA PHE A 40 18.17 -0.86 -2.27
C PHE A 40 19.26 -1.60 -3.06
N ILE A 41 19.65 -1.08 -4.23
CA ILE A 41 20.69 -1.69 -5.06
C ILE A 41 22.02 -1.02 -4.71
N ASP A 42 22.88 -1.75 -4.03
CA ASP A 42 24.26 -1.33 -3.80
C ASP A 42 25.01 -1.25 -5.13
N LYS A 43 25.69 -0.12 -5.37
CA LYS A 43 26.61 0.01 -6.49
C LYS A 43 28.00 -0.33 -5.95
N GLU A 44 28.50 -1.51 -6.30
CA GLU A 44 29.92 -1.85 -6.15
C GLU A 44 30.81 -0.88 -6.94
#